data_AF-A0A1Q5I6E4-F1
#
_entry.id   AF-A0A1Q5I6E4-F1
#
_cell.length_a   1.000
_cell.length_b   1.000
_cell.length_c   1.000
_cell.angle_alpha   90.00
_cell.angle_beta   90.00
_cell.angle_gamma   90.00
#
_symmetry.space_group_name_H-M   'P 1'
#
loop_
_entity.id
_entity.type
_entity.pdbx_description
1 polymer ?
#
loop_
_entity_poly.entity_id
_entity_poly.type
_entity_poly.pdbx_seq_one_letter_code
_entity_poly.pdbx_strand_id
1 'polypeptide(L)'
;MHDASHPAAGGGYFDRLDADWAALRADPALRQAVTDWVADGHLTDGIAAVTDSWAGSLTPEQLLAALRPTGGVTDALTDAVLRALLQRAAGRDRSAVLAGRVIVQAMLPAAVRITRGQVRATGGRTRDAVGHVTVTALYEVARSGRIHLRPGRPAANLALDTLRQVLAELAAEQGPVGEDLAAAEQLADRSPGPYEVARARTVRAAAVEAGLHAGPAEDAATAPARLELLELLLDAMRDGALSTADAQALAWHHISGGIPDAEAAARAGITDGAWQRRRSRARARLTASLRPQAAA
;
A
#
# COMPACT_ATOMS: atom_id res chain seq x y z
N MET A 1 -1.51 -0.30 -30.89
CA MET A 1 -2.91 0.16 -30.88
C MET A 1 -3.66 -0.75 -29.91
N HIS A 2 -3.71 -0.37 -28.64
CA HIS A 2 -4.36 -1.18 -27.59
C HIS A 2 -5.84 -0.84 -27.57
N ASP A 3 -6.67 -1.85 -27.79
CA ASP A 3 -8.12 -1.75 -27.75
C ASP A 3 -8.59 -1.61 -26.30
N ALA A 4 -8.94 -0.38 -25.93
CA ALA A 4 -9.36 0.05 -24.60
C ALA A 4 -10.87 -0.14 -24.41
N SER A 5 -11.36 -1.34 -24.68
CA SER A 5 -12.80 -1.62 -24.75
C SER A 5 -13.22 -2.75 -23.82
N HIS A 6 -12.88 -2.71 -22.53
CA HIS A 6 -13.59 -3.48 -21.50
C HIS A 6 -13.88 -2.58 -20.29
N PRO A 7 -15.15 -2.37 -19.92
CA PRO A 7 -15.51 -1.50 -18.81
C PRO A 7 -15.06 -2.13 -17.49
N ALA A 8 -14.51 -1.31 -16.60
CA ALA A 8 -14.25 -1.67 -15.21
C ALA A 8 -15.59 -1.90 -14.48
N ALA A 9 -16.15 -3.11 -14.60
CA ALA A 9 -17.21 -3.56 -13.71
C ALA A 9 -16.60 -3.82 -12.32
N GLY A 10 -17.20 -3.26 -11.28
CA GLY A 10 -16.71 -3.24 -9.90
C GLY A 10 -16.61 -4.60 -9.20
N GLY A 11 -15.76 -5.48 -9.71
CA GLY A 11 -15.30 -6.71 -9.06
C GLY A 11 -13.79 -6.64 -8.79
N GLY A 12 -13.37 -7.10 -7.61
CA GLY A 12 -11.96 -7.17 -7.22
C GLY A 12 -11.15 -8.10 -8.13
N TYR A 13 -9.83 -8.20 -7.91
CA TYR A 13 -8.94 -9.02 -8.74
C TYR A 13 -9.44 -10.47 -8.95
N PHE A 14 -9.98 -11.11 -7.91
CA PHE A 14 -10.51 -12.46 -8.00
C PHE A 14 -11.81 -12.58 -8.81
N ASP A 15 -12.65 -11.56 -8.80
CA ASP A 15 -13.89 -11.55 -9.59
C ASP A 15 -13.56 -11.50 -11.10
N ARG A 16 -12.48 -10.80 -11.46
CA ARG A 16 -11.93 -10.81 -12.83
C ARG A 16 -11.40 -12.18 -13.22
N LEU A 17 -10.70 -12.88 -12.31
CA LEU A 17 -10.21 -14.24 -12.57
C LEU A 17 -11.36 -15.25 -12.73
N ASP A 18 -12.43 -15.11 -11.97
CA ASP A 18 -13.64 -15.93 -12.11
C ASP A 18 -14.37 -15.66 -13.44
N ALA A 19 -14.42 -14.39 -13.89
CA ALA A 19 -14.94 -14.04 -15.21
C ALA A 19 -14.06 -14.60 -16.35
N ASP A 20 -12.74 -14.48 -16.22
CA ASP A 20 -11.77 -15.06 -17.16
C ASP A 20 -11.90 -16.58 -17.24
N TRP A 21 -12.25 -17.24 -16.13
CA TRP A 21 -12.50 -18.67 -16.10
C TRP A 21 -13.75 -19.06 -16.88
N ALA A 22 -14.85 -18.31 -16.70
CA ALA A 22 -16.06 -18.52 -17.47
C ALA A 22 -15.81 -18.37 -18.98
N ALA A 23 -15.04 -17.35 -19.38
CA ALA A 23 -14.63 -17.14 -20.76
C ALA A 23 -13.73 -18.26 -21.28
N LEU A 24 -12.72 -18.67 -20.51
CA LEU A 24 -11.79 -19.74 -20.88
C LEU A 24 -12.51 -21.08 -21.06
N ARG A 25 -13.55 -21.36 -20.28
CA ARG A 25 -14.38 -22.57 -20.44
C ARG A 25 -15.25 -22.56 -21.69
N ALA A 26 -15.69 -21.38 -22.13
CA ALA A 26 -16.45 -21.24 -23.36
C ALA A 26 -15.54 -21.40 -24.60
N ASP A 27 -14.23 -21.14 -24.45
CA ASP A 27 -13.23 -21.18 -25.51
C ASP A 27 -13.17 -22.55 -26.22
N PRO A 28 -13.49 -22.62 -27.53
CA PRO A 28 -13.33 -23.82 -28.32
C PRO A 28 -11.89 -24.33 -28.37
N ALA A 29 -10.89 -23.44 -28.27
CA ALA A 29 -9.48 -23.82 -28.30
C ALA A 29 -9.07 -24.62 -27.04
N LEU A 30 -9.67 -24.32 -25.88
CA LEU A 30 -9.47 -25.14 -24.68
C LEU A 30 -10.03 -26.55 -24.89
N ARG A 31 -11.26 -26.66 -25.41
CA ARG A 31 -11.89 -27.95 -25.68
C ARG A 31 -11.06 -28.77 -26.65
N GLN A 32 -10.63 -28.17 -27.77
CA GLN A 32 -9.78 -28.84 -28.74
C GLN A 32 -8.46 -29.30 -28.12
N ALA A 33 -7.78 -28.45 -27.34
CA ALA A 33 -6.53 -28.83 -26.70
C ALA A 33 -6.70 -29.99 -25.72
N VAL A 34 -7.78 -30.01 -24.92
CA VAL A 34 -8.06 -31.15 -24.02
C VAL A 34 -8.37 -32.41 -24.82
N THR A 35 -9.11 -32.30 -25.92
CA THR A 35 -9.35 -33.43 -26.84
C THR A 35 -8.04 -33.98 -27.39
N ASP A 36 -7.13 -33.11 -27.84
CA ASP A 36 -5.81 -33.51 -28.34
C ASP A 36 -4.99 -34.20 -27.23
N TRP A 37 -5.04 -33.72 -25.98
CA TRP A 37 -4.34 -34.37 -24.86
C TRP A 37 -4.84 -35.78 -24.55
N VAL A 38 -6.14 -36.01 -24.72
CA VAL A 38 -6.76 -37.32 -24.55
C VAL A 38 -6.40 -38.23 -25.73
N ALA A 39 -6.41 -37.71 -26.95
CA ALA A 39 -6.04 -38.44 -28.16
C ALA A 39 -4.56 -38.84 -28.19
N ASP A 40 -3.67 -37.99 -27.70
CA ASP A 40 -2.22 -38.22 -27.63
C ASP A 40 -1.81 -39.20 -26.51
N GLY A 41 -2.75 -39.72 -25.71
CA GLY A 41 -2.49 -40.71 -24.65
C GLY A 41 -1.80 -40.16 -23.39
N HIS A 42 -1.12 -39.01 -23.49
CA HIS A 42 -0.32 -38.42 -22.42
C HIS A 42 -1.08 -38.14 -21.12
N LEU A 43 -2.39 -37.86 -21.20
CA LEU A 43 -3.23 -37.56 -20.04
C LEU A 43 -3.93 -38.82 -19.50
N THR A 44 -4.30 -39.72 -20.39
CA THR A 44 -5.08 -40.93 -20.10
C THR A 44 -4.24 -42.06 -19.51
N ASP A 45 -2.97 -42.22 -19.91
CA ASP A 45 -2.08 -43.28 -19.37
C ASP A 45 -1.84 -43.11 -17.85
N GLY A 46 -1.59 -41.88 -17.41
CA GLY A 46 -1.36 -41.56 -15.99
C GLY A 46 -2.62 -41.66 -15.14
N ILE A 47 -3.80 -41.43 -15.72
CA ILE A 47 -5.09 -41.55 -15.03
C ILE A 47 -5.53 -43.03 -14.97
N ALA A 48 -5.37 -43.78 -16.07
CA ALA A 48 -5.73 -45.19 -16.16
C ALA A 48 -4.94 -46.06 -15.17
N ALA A 49 -3.67 -45.72 -14.93
CA ALA A 49 -2.81 -46.41 -13.96
C ALA A 49 -3.30 -46.28 -12.50
N VAL A 50 -4.08 -45.24 -12.18
CA VAL A 50 -4.52 -44.93 -10.80
C VAL A 50 -5.98 -45.32 -10.57
N THR A 51 -6.78 -45.40 -11.63
CA THR A 51 -8.23 -45.52 -11.49
C THR A 51 -8.78 -46.92 -11.79
N ASP A 52 -8.00 -47.92 -12.21
CA ASP A 52 -8.55 -49.25 -12.63
C ASP A 52 -9.50 -49.15 -13.85
N SER A 53 -8.92 -48.77 -15.00
CA SER A 53 -9.41 -49.05 -16.37
C SER A 53 -10.69 -48.38 -16.89
N TRP A 54 -11.62 -47.90 -16.07
CA TRP A 54 -12.77 -47.07 -16.51
C TRP A 54 -12.40 -45.68 -17.04
N ALA A 55 -11.17 -45.20 -16.82
CA ALA A 55 -10.70 -43.90 -17.32
C ALA A 55 -10.46 -43.83 -18.84
N GLY A 56 -10.50 -44.96 -19.56
CA GLY A 56 -10.37 -45.00 -21.01
C GLY A 56 -11.51 -44.31 -21.78
N SER A 57 -12.56 -43.87 -21.08
CA SER A 57 -13.74 -43.19 -21.65
C SER A 57 -13.99 -41.78 -21.12
N LEU A 58 -13.03 -41.19 -20.37
CA LEU A 58 -13.21 -39.84 -19.81
C LEU A 58 -13.30 -38.79 -20.91
N THR A 59 -14.44 -38.10 -20.99
CA THR A 59 -14.60 -37.01 -21.95
C THR A 59 -13.82 -35.76 -21.49
N PRO A 60 -13.42 -34.87 -22.42
CA PRO A 60 -12.83 -33.57 -22.08
C PRO A 60 -13.63 -32.79 -21.01
N GLU A 61 -14.96 -32.86 -21.08
CA GLU A 61 -15.86 -32.21 -20.12
C GLU A 61 -15.78 -32.85 -18.73
N GLN A 62 -15.67 -34.18 -18.65
CA GLN A 62 -15.53 -34.90 -17.38
C GLN A 62 -14.18 -34.60 -16.72
N LEU A 63 -13.11 -34.48 -17.49
CA LEU A 63 -11.79 -34.06 -16.99
C LEU A 63 -11.83 -32.65 -16.40
N LEU A 64 -12.43 -31.70 -17.11
CA LEU A 64 -12.58 -30.32 -16.62
C LEU A 64 -13.56 -30.23 -15.43
N ALA A 65 -14.58 -31.09 -15.39
CA ALA A 65 -15.50 -31.18 -14.26
C ALA A 65 -14.84 -31.73 -13.00
N ALA A 66 -13.92 -32.70 -13.13
CA ALA A 66 -13.18 -33.29 -12.01
C ALA A 66 -12.25 -32.28 -11.30
N LEU A 67 -11.92 -31.16 -11.95
CA LEU A 67 -11.12 -30.07 -11.39
C LEU A 67 -11.97 -28.99 -10.73
N ARG A 68 -13.30 -29.14 -10.70
CA ARG A 68 -14.17 -28.20 -9.99
C ARG A 68 -13.96 -28.36 -8.49
N PRO A 69 -13.99 -27.26 -7.73
CA PRO A 69 -14.07 -27.33 -6.27
C PRO A 69 -15.50 -27.72 -5.86
N THR A 70 -15.88 -28.97 -6.09
CA THR A 70 -17.09 -29.56 -5.53
C THR A 70 -16.72 -30.29 -4.25
N GLY A 71 -17.29 -29.86 -3.13
CA GLY A 71 -17.07 -30.53 -1.85
C GLY A 71 -17.58 -31.96 -1.89
N GLY A 72 -16.66 -32.93 -1.95
CA GLY A 72 -16.92 -34.36 -1.70
C GLY A 72 -16.46 -35.35 -2.78
N VAL A 73 -15.53 -36.23 -2.38
CA VAL A 73 -15.40 -37.68 -2.70
C VAL A 73 -15.06 -38.14 -4.14
N THR A 74 -14.31 -37.38 -4.94
CA THR A 74 -13.46 -38.04 -5.98
C THR A 74 -12.01 -37.56 -5.93
N ASP A 75 -11.46 -37.52 -4.71
CA ASP A 75 -10.09 -37.10 -4.42
C ASP A 75 -9.04 -37.81 -5.29
N ALA A 76 -9.20 -39.11 -5.58
CA ALA A 76 -8.23 -39.87 -6.37
C ALA A 76 -8.22 -39.51 -7.87
N LEU A 77 -9.41 -39.35 -8.48
CA LEU A 77 -9.51 -38.94 -9.89
C LEU A 77 -9.06 -37.49 -10.04
N THR A 78 -9.51 -36.59 -9.16
CA THR A 78 -9.06 -35.19 -9.16
C THR A 78 -7.54 -35.10 -8.99
N ASP A 79 -6.95 -35.89 -8.07
CA ASP A 79 -5.51 -35.93 -7.87
C ASP A 79 -4.78 -36.51 -9.09
N ALA A 80 -5.31 -37.54 -9.74
CA ALA A 80 -4.73 -38.11 -10.96
C ALA A 80 -4.78 -37.11 -12.14
N VAL A 81 -5.92 -36.46 -12.36
CA VAL A 81 -6.09 -35.42 -13.40
C VAL A 81 -5.16 -34.25 -13.12
N LEU A 82 -5.09 -33.77 -11.88
CA LEU A 82 -4.20 -32.68 -11.50
C LEU A 82 -2.72 -33.06 -11.68
N ARG A 83 -2.34 -34.30 -11.36
CA ARG A 83 -0.96 -34.80 -11.58
C ARG A 83 -0.61 -34.84 -13.06
N ALA A 84 -1.50 -35.35 -13.90
CA ALA A 84 -1.32 -35.39 -15.35
C ALA A 84 -1.21 -33.97 -15.93
N LEU A 85 -2.04 -33.03 -15.47
CA LEU A 85 -1.93 -31.62 -15.86
C LEU A 85 -0.63 -30.97 -15.39
N LEU A 86 -0.16 -31.26 -14.17
CA LEU A 86 1.12 -30.75 -13.65
C LEU A 86 2.31 -31.29 -14.45
N GLN A 87 2.23 -32.54 -14.91
CA GLN A 87 3.22 -33.10 -15.83
C GLN A 87 3.15 -32.39 -17.20
N ARG A 88 1.94 -32.18 -17.75
CA ARG A 88 1.76 -31.46 -19.02
C ARG A 88 2.23 -30.01 -18.95
N ALA A 89 1.98 -29.34 -17.83
CA ALA A 89 2.37 -27.97 -17.57
C ALA A 89 3.89 -27.80 -17.42
N ALA A 90 4.67 -28.87 -17.23
CA ALA A 90 6.13 -28.79 -17.23
C ALA A 90 6.73 -28.58 -18.65
N GLY A 91 5.95 -28.80 -19.72
CA GLY A 91 6.39 -28.62 -21.10
C GLY A 91 6.63 -27.15 -21.49
N ARG A 92 7.17 -26.91 -22.69
CA ARG A 92 7.48 -25.55 -23.20
C ARG A 92 6.58 -25.06 -24.34
N ASP A 93 5.66 -25.88 -24.79
CA ASP A 93 4.74 -25.55 -25.89
C ASP A 93 3.51 -24.74 -25.40
N ARG A 94 2.73 -24.23 -26.36
CA ARG A 94 1.50 -23.47 -26.10
C ARG A 94 0.51 -24.26 -25.25
N SER A 95 0.48 -25.57 -25.46
CA SER A 95 -0.36 -26.50 -24.72
C SER A 95 0.04 -26.59 -23.24
N ALA A 96 1.33 -26.57 -22.91
CA ALA A 96 1.78 -26.57 -21.52
C ALA A 96 1.44 -25.25 -20.80
N VAL A 97 1.43 -24.12 -21.53
CA VAL A 97 0.96 -22.82 -21.00
C VAL A 97 -0.53 -22.90 -20.64
N LEU A 98 -1.34 -23.51 -21.53
CA LEU A 98 -2.77 -23.70 -21.30
C LEU A 98 -3.04 -24.63 -20.11
N ALA A 99 -2.31 -25.73 -19.99
CA ALA A 99 -2.40 -26.62 -18.82
C ALA A 99 -2.09 -25.88 -17.51
N GLY A 100 -1.05 -25.04 -17.50
CA GLY A 100 -0.74 -24.17 -16.35
C GLY A 100 -1.89 -23.23 -15.99
N ARG A 101 -2.54 -22.62 -16.99
CA ARG A 101 -3.72 -21.76 -16.77
C ARG A 101 -4.89 -22.53 -16.17
N VAL A 102 -5.18 -23.74 -16.66
CA VAL A 102 -6.25 -24.61 -16.12
C VAL A 102 -5.95 -24.96 -14.65
N ILE A 103 -4.70 -25.26 -14.30
CA ILE A 103 -4.30 -25.55 -12.91
C ILE A 103 -4.54 -24.35 -12.00
N VAL A 104 -4.08 -23.15 -12.40
CA VAL A 104 -4.29 -21.92 -11.61
C VAL A 104 -5.77 -21.72 -11.32
N GLN A 105 -6.61 -21.94 -12.33
CA GLN A 105 -8.06 -21.76 -12.24
C GLN A 105 -8.70 -22.78 -11.28
N ALA A 106 -8.33 -24.05 -11.39
CA ALA A 106 -8.76 -25.10 -10.46
C ALA A 106 -8.32 -24.81 -9.01
N MET A 107 -7.17 -24.14 -8.83
CA MET A 107 -6.56 -23.83 -7.53
C MET A 107 -6.93 -22.46 -6.97
N LEU A 108 -7.81 -21.68 -7.63
CA LEU A 108 -8.26 -20.37 -7.13
C LEU A 108 -8.77 -20.38 -5.68
N PRO A 109 -9.57 -21.36 -5.22
CA PRO A 109 -10.01 -21.40 -3.82
C PRO A 109 -8.85 -21.52 -2.82
N ALA A 110 -7.75 -22.20 -3.21
CA ALA A 110 -6.54 -22.25 -2.39
C ALA A 110 -5.79 -20.92 -2.44
N ALA A 111 -5.65 -20.30 -3.61
CA ALA A 111 -5.03 -18.99 -3.78
C ALA A 111 -5.74 -17.90 -2.97
N VAL A 112 -7.09 -17.89 -2.96
CA VAL A 112 -7.91 -16.97 -2.15
C VAL A 112 -7.66 -17.17 -0.66
N ARG A 113 -7.57 -18.43 -0.19
CA ARG A 113 -7.27 -18.73 1.22
C ARG A 113 -5.87 -18.26 1.62
N ILE A 114 -4.86 -18.55 0.79
CA ILE A 114 -3.48 -18.09 1.00
C ILE A 114 -3.45 -16.56 1.08
N THR A 115 -4.04 -15.88 0.08
CA THR A 115 -4.09 -14.42 0.02
C THR A 115 -4.73 -13.82 1.27
N ARG A 116 -5.89 -14.34 1.70
CA ARG A 116 -6.56 -13.86 2.93
C ARG A 116 -5.70 -14.05 4.18
N GLY A 117 -4.96 -15.16 4.27
CA GLY A 117 -4.03 -15.42 5.36
C GLY A 117 -2.88 -14.41 5.39
N GLN A 118 -2.30 -14.11 4.23
CA GLN A 118 -1.13 -13.24 4.12
C GLN A 118 -1.44 -11.75 4.23
N VAL A 119 -2.61 -11.29 3.79
CA VAL A 119 -3.05 -9.89 3.97
C VAL A 119 -3.07 -9.52 5.46
N ARG A 120 -3.49 -10.45 6.34
CA ARG A 120 -3.50 -10.22 7.80
C ARG A 120 -2.09 -10.14 8.39
N ALA A 121 -1.15 -10.92 7.87
CA ALA A 121 0.21 -11.02 8.40
C ALA A 121 1.14 -9.88 7.92
N THR A 122 0.85 -9.27 6.76
CA THR A 122 1.72 -8.26 6.12
C THR A 122 1.32 -6.80 6.38
N GLY A 123 0.36 -6.56 7.28
CA GLY A 123 0.21 -5.27 7.98
C GLY A 123 0.08 -4.01 7.11
N GLY A 124 -0.74 -4.02 6.05
CA GLY A 124 -1.06 -2.81 5.27
C GLY A 124 -1.17 -3.02 3.76
N ARG A 125 -0.84 -4.21 3.25
CA ARG A 125 -0.97 -4.52 1.83
C ARG A 125 -2.42 -4.76 1.42
N THR A 126 -2.77 -4.33 0.20
CA THR A 126 -4.10 -4.59 -0.37
C THR A 126 -4.26 -6.07 -0.71
N ARG A 127 -5.50 -6.55 -0.66
CA ARG A 127 -5.83 -7.93 -1.05
C ARG A 127 -5.46 -8.23 -2.51
N ASP A 128 -5.57 -7.23 -3.38
CA ASP A 128 -5.22 -7.37 -4.79
C ASP A 128 -3.71 -7.52 -5.00
N ALA A 129 -2.88 -6.74 -4.30
CA ALA A 129 -1.42 -6.86 -4.38
C ALA A 129 -0.93 -8.25 -3.93
N VAL A 130 -1.41 -8.73 -2.78
CA VAL A 130 -1.08 -10.08 -2.30
C VAL A 130 -1.66 -11.16 -3.21
N GLY A 131 -2.84 -10.91 -3.81
CA GLY A 131 -3.47 -11.80 -4.78
C GLY A 131 -2.64 -11.97 -6.05
N HIS A 132 -2.06 -10.90 -6.58
CA HIS A 132 -1.17 -10.95 -7.75
C HIS A 132 0.07 -11.81 -7.49
N VAL A 133 0.76 -11.58 -6.37
CA VAL A 133 1.93 -12.38 -5.97
C VAL A 133 1.54 -13.85 -5.81
N THR A 134 0.40 -14.11 -5.18
CA THR A 134 -0.08 -15.48 -4.94
C THR A 134 -0.39 -16.24 -6.22
N VAL A 135 -1.07 -15.60 -7.18
CA VAL A 135 -1.39 -16.24 -8.48
C VAL A 135 -0.14 -16.44 -9.33
N THR A 136 0.80 -15.50 -9.30
CA THR A 136 2.08 -15.61 -10.00
C THR A 136 2.89 -16.78 -9.46
N ALA A 137 3.07 -16.85 -8.13
CA ALA A 137 3.75 -17.96 -7.47
C ALA A 137 3.07 -19.31 -7.77
N LEU A 138 1.73 -19.36 -7.77
CA LEU A 138 0.98 -20.58 -8.09
C LEU A 138 1.25 -21.05 -9.53
N TYR A 139 1.26 -20.13 -10.49
CA TYR A 139 1.56 -20.44 -11.89
C TYR A 139 2.99 -20.97 -12.04
N GLU A 140 3.97 -20.31 -11.42
CA GLU A 140 5.38 -20.72 -11.47
C GLU A 140 5.61 -22.10 -10.84
N VAL A 141 5.03 -22.34 -9.66
CA VAL A 141 5.15 -23.64 -8.96
C VAL A 141 4.47 -24.74 -9.79
N ALA A 142 3.30 -24.49 -10.39
CA ALA A 142 2.63 -25.45 -11.26
C ALA A 142 3.49 -25.82 -12.49
N ARG A 143 4.22 -24.84 -13.04
CA ARG A 143 5.10 -25.00 -14.21
C ARG A 143 6.47 -25.60 -13.87
N SER A 144 6.83 -25.70 -12.58
CA SER A 144 8.16 -26.14 -12.14
C SER A 144 8.53 -27.59 -12.48
N GLY A 145 7.54 -28.43 -12.80
CA GLY A 145 7.75 -29.85 -13.09
C GLY A 145 8.18 -30.70 -11.89
N ARG A 146 8.02 -30.21 -10.65
CA ARG A 146 8.46 -30.95 -9.43
C ARG A 146 7.31 -31.61 -8.66
N ILE A 147 6.11 -31.04 -8.71
CA ILE A 147 5.00 -31.47 -7.86
C ILE A 147 4.45 -32.84 -8.25
N HIS A 148 4.39 -33.14 -9.56
CA HIS A 148 3.78 -34.37 -10.08
C HIS A 148 4.56 -35.65 -9.70
N LEU A 149 5.82 -35.53 -9.27
CA LEU A 149 6.66 -36.64 -8.82
C LEU A 149 6.49 -36.95 -7.33
N ARG A 150 5.91 -36.02 -6.54
CA ARG A 150 5.84 -36.18 -5.08
C ARG A 150 4.73 -37.17 -4.69
N PRO A 151 4.94 -37.97 -3.64
CA PRO A 151 3.86 -38.78 -3.07
C PRO A 151 2.78 -37.90 -2.42
N GLY A 152 1.59 -38.47 -2.24
CA GLY A 152 0.44 -37.79 -1.63
C GLY A 152 -0.35 -36.90 -2.58
N ARG A 153 -1.08 -35.94 -1.99
CA ARG A 153 -2.09 -35.12 -2.70
C ARG A 153 -1.44 -33.97 -3.46
N PRO A 154 -1.46 -33.95 -4.81
CA PRO A 154 -0.83 -32.91 -5.61
C PRO A 154 -1.39 -31.50 -5.32
N ALA A 155 -2.68 -31.36 -5.04
CA ALA A 155 -3.29 -30.07 -4.71
C ALA A 155 -2.70 -29.49 -3.39
N ALA A 156 -2.52 -30.33 -2.38
CA ALA A 156 -1.94 -29.90 -1.10
C ALA A 156 -0.46 -29.52 -1.26
N ASN A 157 0.31 -30.34 -1.97
CA ASN A 157 1.72 -30.06 -2.28
C ASN A 157 1.88 -28.74 -3.05
N LEU A 158 1.02 -28.52 -4.06
CA LEU A 158 1.01 -27.29 -4.85
C LEU A 158 0.67 -26.07 -4.00
N ALA A 159 -0.37 -26.14 -3.16
CA ALA A 159 -0.75 -25.05 -2.27
C ALA A 159 0.36 -24.70 -1.26
N LEU A 160 1.03 -25.72 -0.71
CA LEU A 160 2.09 -25.53 0.27
C LEU A 160 3.35 -24.92 -0.35
N ASP A 161 3.78 -25.39 -1.52
CA ASP A 161 4.91 -24.79 -2.24
C ASP A 161 4.59 -23.37 -2.72
N THR A 162 3.34 -23.13 -3.15
CA THR A 162 2.86 -21.77 -3.46
C THR A 162 2.96 -20.86 -2.24
N LEU A 163 2.47 -21.30 -1.08
CA LEU A 163 2.55 -20.52 0.16
C LEU A 163 4.01 -20.21 0.53
N ARG A 164 4.92 -21.19 0.41
CA ARG A 164 6.36 -20.98 0.66
C ARG A 164 6.96 -19.93 -0.26
N GLN A 165 6.66 -19.98 -1.56
CA GLN A 165 7.13 -18.99 -2.52
C GLN A 165 6.55 -17.62 -2.19
N VAL A 166 5.25 -17.51 -1.91
CA VAL A 166 4.60 -16.25 -1.52
C VAL A 166 5.27 -15.66 -0.27
N LEU A 167 5.54 -16.46 0.76
CA LEU A 167 6.22 -15.99 1.96
C LEU A 167 7.63 -15.48 1.65
N ALA A 168 8.37 -16.17 0.78
CA ALA A 168 9.71 -15.75 0.37
C ALA A 168 9.69 -14.44 -0.43
N GLU A 169 8.76 -14.28 -1.39
CA GLU A 169 8.59 -13.04 -2.17
C GLU A 169 8.17 -11.88 -1.28
N LEU A 170 7.18 -12.09 -0.41
CA LEU A 170 6.71 -11.05 0.52
C LEU A 170 7.82 -10.64 1.49
N ALA A 171 8.67 -11.58 1.95
CA ALA A 171 9.82 -11.27 2.79
C ALA A 171 10.94 -10.56 2.02
N ALA A 172 11.19 -10.93 0.76
CA ALA A 172 12.18 -10.26 -0.09
C ALA A 172 11.78 -8.81 -0.39
N GLU A 173 10.49 -8.58 -0.65
CA GLU A 173 9.95 -7.23 -0.85
C GLU A 173 9.88 -6.38 0.43
N GLN A 174 9.88 -7.01 1.61
CA GLN A 174 9.98 -6.29 2.89
C GLN A 174 11.38 -5.68 3.10
N GLY A 175 12.36 -6.02 2.26
CA GLY A 175 13.76 -5.68 2.51
C GLY A 175 14.30 -6.41 3.74
N PRO A 176 15.61 -6.31 4.04
CA PRO A 176 16.10 -6.76 5.34
C PRO A 176 15.30 -6.04 6.44
N VAL A 177 14.64 -6.80 7.31
CA VAL A 177 13.97 -6.28 8.51
C VAL A 177 14.95 -5.35 9.24
N GLY A 178 14.74 -4.05 9.11
CA GLY A 178 15.60 -3.03 9.70
C GLY A 178 16.18 -2.01 8.71
N GLU A 179 15.34 -1.30 7.96
CA GLU A 179 15.58 0.13 7.85
C GLU A 179 14.82 0.78 9.00
N ASP A 180 15.62 1.12 10.01
CA ASP A 180 15.26 1.84 11.22
C ASP A 180 14.27 2.96 10.88
N LEU A 181 13.15 3.05 11.63
CA LEU A 181 12.23 4.19 11.49
C LEU A 181 13.01 5.51 11.64
N ALA A 182 14.12 5.49 12.39
CA ALA A 182 15.06 6.60 12.53
C ALA A 182 15.81 6.97 11.23
N ALA A 183 16.05 6.02 10.31
CA ALA A 183 16.62 6.30 8.98
C ALA A 183 15.57 6.91 8.04
N ALA A 184 14.30 6.48 8.16
CA ALA A 184 13.19 7.11 7.43
C ALA A 184 12.94 8.57 7.88
N GLU A 185 13.10 8.87 9.18
CA GLU A 185 13.09 10.25 9.70
C GLU A 185 14.27 11.11 9.19
N GLN A 186 15.38 10.48 8.78
CA GLN A 186 16.52 11.17 8.16
C GLN A 186 16.32 11.44 6.66
N LEU A 187 15.46 10.67 5.99
CA LEU A 187 15.08 10.84 4.58
C LEU A 187 13.92 11.79 4.35
N ALA A 188 13.15 12.12 5.39
CA ALA A 188 12.16 13.20 5.31
C ALA A 188 12.90 14.50 4.96
N ASP A 189 12.63 15.03 3.77
CA ASP A 189 13.15 16.33 3.35
C ASP A 189 12.75 17.37 4.40
N ARG A 190 13.73 17.84 5.18
CA ARG A 190 13.52 18.89 6.19
C ARG A 190 13.28 20.25 5.56
N SER A 191 13.39 20.34 4.23
CA SER A 191 13.08 21.55 3.50
C SER A 191 11.56 21.77 3.52
N PRO A 192 11.09 22.95 3.93
CA PRO A 192 9.67 23.23 3.95
C PRO A 192 9.08 23.08 2.55
N GLY A 193 7.93 22.41 2.46
CA GLY A 193 7.25 22.18 1.19
C GLY A 193 6.80 23.50 0.52
N PRO A 194 6.42 23.49 -0.76
CA PRO A 194 6.01 24.70 -1.48
C PRO A 194 4.90 25.51 -0.77
N TYR A 195 3.96 24.81 -0.12
CA TYR A 195 2.91 25.43 0.68
C TYR A 195 3.45 26.16 1.91
N GLU A 196 4.38 25.55 2.64
CA GLU A 196 4.98 26.13 3.85
C GLU A 196 5.84 27.35 3.50
N VAL A 197 6.56 27.30 2.38
CA VAL A 197 7.30 28.44 1.83
C VAL A 197 6.34 29.59 1.48
N ALA A 198 5.21 29.30 0.82
CA ALA A 198 4.21 30.31 0.49
C ALA A 198 3.57 30.93 1.74
N ARG A 199 3.13 30.08 2.70
CA ARG A 199 2.60 30.51 4.00
C ARG A 199 3.59 31.41 4.73
N ALA A 200 4.85 31.00 4.82
CA ALA A 200 5.88 31.76 5.50
C ALA A 200 6.09 33.16 4.89
N ARG A 201 6.04 33.28 3.56
CA ARG A 201 6.11 34.57 2.86
C ARG A 201 4.92 35.46 3.21
N THR A 202 3.71 34.91 3.19
CA THR A 202 2.47 35.64 3.51
C THR A 202 2.50 36.20 4.93
N VAL A 203 2.86 35.37 5.91
CA VAL A 203 2.96 35.80 7.32
C VAL A 203 4.00 36.89 7.49
N ARG A 204 5.18 36.74 6.88
CA ARG A 204 6.25 37.74 6.98
C ARG A 204 5.84 39.07 6.35
N ALA A 205 5.15 39.04 5.20
CA ALA A 205 4.63 40.24 4.56
C ALA A 205 3.61 40.95 5.48
N ALA A 206 2.63 40.21 6.01
CA ALA A 206 1.63 40.75 6.93
C ALA A 206 2.26 41.30 8.23
N ALA A 207 3.29 40.62 8.76
CA ALA A 207 4.04 41.08 9.92
C ALA A 207 4.73 42.43 9.66
N VAL A 208 5.39 42.58 8.50
CA VAL A 208 6.04 43.84 8.10
C VAL A 208 5.03 44.96 7.94
N GLU A 209 3.89 44.71 7.29
CA GLU A 209 2.80 45.69 7.17
C GLU A 209 2.25 46.12 8.53
N ALA A 210 2.16 45.19 9.48
CA ALA A 210 1.76 45.46 10.87
C ALA A 210 2.87 46.12 11.72
N GLY A 211 4.04 46.39 11.15
CA GLY A 211 5.18 46.98 11.87
C GLY A 211 5.87 46.02 12.84
N LEU A 212 5.68 44.71 12.67
CA LEU A 212 6.36 43.65 13.39
C LEU A 212 7.63 43.25 12.63
N HIS A 213 8.71 42.98 13.36
CA HIS A 213 9.98 42.63 12.76
C HIS A 213 10.12 41.10 12.71
N ALA A 214 10.18 40.53 11.50
CA ALA A 214 10.27 39.07 11.30
C ALA A 214 11.64 38.47 11.67
N GLY A 215 12.65 39.33 11.94
CA GLY A 215 14.02 38.91 12.19
C GLY A 215 14.71 38.34 10.94
N PRO A 216 15.99 37.95 11.06
CA PRO A 216 16.74 37.38 9.95
C PRO A 216 16.14 36.03 9.53
N ALA A 217 16.06 35.80 8.21
CA ALA A 217 15.52 34.58 7.62
C ALA A 217 16.44 33.35 7.78
N GLU A 218 17.69 33.58 8.15
CA GLU A 218 18.79 32.60 8.09
C GLU A 218 18.86 31.67 9.31
N ASP A 219 18.13 31.96 10.39
CA ASP A 219 18.07 31.08 11.56
C ASP A 219 17.04 29.96 11.36
N ALA A 220 17.48 28.90 10.66
CA ALA A 220 16.63 27.76 10.32
C ALA A 220 16.05 27.03 11.55
N ALA A 221 16.74 27.07 12.70
CA ALA A 221 16.32 26.35 13.91
C ALA A 221 15.15 27.04 14.62
N THR A 222 15.08 28.37 14.59
CA THR A 222 14.02 29.15 15.27
C THR A 222 12.96 29.73 14.31
N ALA A 223 13.18 29.62 12.99
CA ALA A 223 12.28 30.14 11.97
C ALA A 223 10.83 29.62 12.08
N PRO A 224 10.54 28.33 12.33
CA PRO A 224 9.16 27.83 12.46
C PRO A 224 8.43 28.42 13.67
N ALA A 225 9.04 28.36 14.86
CA ALA A 225 8.44 28.89 16.08
C ALA A 225 8.21 30.40 16.02
N ARG A 226 9.08 31.15 15.33
CA ARG A 226 8.87 32.57 15.10
C ARG A 226 7.71 32.82 14.14
N LEU A 227 7.57 32.00 13.11
CA LEU A 227 6.45 32.12 12.19
C LEU A 227 5.12 31.97 12.93
N GLU A 228 5.01 30.93 13.77
CA GLU A 228 3.85 30.67 14.63
C GLU A 228 3.59 31.83 15.59
N LEU A 229 4.63 32.39 16.21
CA LEU A 229 4.48 33.57 17.06
C LEU A 229 3.96 34.78 16.27
N LEU A 230 4.46 35.04 15.07
CA LEU A 230 3.99 36.15 14.24
C LEU A 230 2.53 35.97 13.82
N GLU A 231 2.13 34.77 13.41
CA GLU A 231 0.73 34.44 13.12
C GLU A 231 -0.15 34.70 14.33
N LEU A 232 0.25 34.20 15.50
CA LEU A 232 -0.46 34.40 16.76
C LEU A 232 -0.64 35.88 17.12
N LEU A 233 0.41 36.69 16.93
CA LEU A 233 0.36 38.12 17.20
C LEU A 233 -0.52 38.86 16.18
N LEU A 234 -0.46 38.48 14.91
CA LEU A 234 -1.29 39.06 13.85
C LEU A 234 -2.77 38.76 14.08
N ASP A 235 -3.11 37.53 14.47
CA ASP A 235 -4.48 37.15 14.80
C ASP A 235 -4.97 37.89 16.05
N ALA A 236 -4.16 37.96 17.12
CA ALA A 236 -4.51 38.72 18.32
C ALA A 236 -4.66 40.24 18.06
N MET A 237 -3.92 40.81 17.10
CA MET A 237 -4.10 42.18 16.65
C MET A 237 -5.38 42.37 15.83
N ARG A 238 -5.70 41.42 14.94
CA ARG A 238 -6.93 41.42 14.14
C ARG A 238 -8.17 41.35 15.02
N ASP A 239 -8.11 40.55 16.09
CA ASP A 239 -9.19 40.40 17.06
C ASP A 239 -9.23 41.55 18.10
N GLY A 240 -8.32 42.51 18.01
CA GLY A 240 -8.24 43.67 18.91
C GLY A 240 -7.73 43.37 20.31
N ALA A 241 -7.27 42.14 20.58
CA ALA A 241 -6.73 41.73 21.88
C ALA A 241 -5.35 42.37 22.18
N LEU A 242 -4.57 42.65 21.14
CA LEU A 242 -3.28 43.34 21.24
C LEU A 242 -3.24 44.61 20.39
N SER A 243 -2.63 45.67 20.94
CA SER A 243 -2.22 46.83 20.16
C SER A 243 -0.92 46.56 19.40
N THR A 244 -0.64 47.31 18.34
CA THR A 244 0.63 47.24 17.59
C THR A 244 1.85 47.36 18.52
N ALA A 245 1.81 48.28 19.48
CA ALA A 245 2.91 48.49 20.43
C ALA A 245 3.10 47.32 21.40
N ASP A 246 2.02 46.63 21.78
CA ASP A 246 2.07 45.43 22.62
C ASP A 246 2.63 44.23 21.84
N ALA A 247 2.21 44.07 20.58
CA ALA A 247 2.71 43.02 19.69
C ALA A 247 4.19 43.23 19.34
N GLN A 248 4.62 44.47 19.10
CA GLN A 248 6.05 44.81 18.92
C GLN A 248 6.89 44.43 20.14
N ALA A 249 6.39 44.71 21.35
CA ALA A 249 7.11 44.39 22.59
C ALA A 249 7.33 42.87 22.78
N LEU A 250 6.42 42.04 22.28
CA LEU A 250 6.56 40.59 22.26
C LEU A 250 7.45 40.12 21.11
N ALA A 251 7.21 40.60 19.89
CA ALA A 251 7.97 40.20 18.71
C ALA A 251 9.47 40.50 18.85
N TRP A 252 9.83 41.72 19.27
CA TRP A 252 11.23 42.16 19.38
C TRP A 252 12.04 41.39 20.42
N HIS A 253 11.37 40.90 21.46
CA HIS A 253 12.01 40.08 22.48
C HIS A 253 12.38 38.68 21.96
N HIS A 254 11.65 38.16 20.97
CA HIS A 254 11.78 36.80 20.45
C HIS A 254 12.47 36.71 19.06
N ILE A 255 13.03 37.82 18.56
CA ILE A 255 13.95 37.80 17.41
C ILE A 255 15.25 37.09 17.83
N SER A 256 15.91 36.35 16.94
CA SER A 256 17.21 35.72 17.23
C SER A 256 18.20 36.77 17.72
N GLY A 257 18.73 36.56 18.93
CA GLY A 257 19.61 37.50 19.62
C GLY A 257 18.90 38.47 20.57
N GLY A 258 17.58 38.67 20.41
CA GLY A 258 16.74 39.59 21.19
C GLY A 258 17.18 41.05 21.09
N ILE A 259 16.27 41.98 20.83
CA ILE A 259 16.65 43.39 21.01
C ILE A 259 16.72 43.62 22.53
N PRO A 260 17.86 44.08 23.08
CA PRO A 260 17.97 44.38 24.51
C PRO A 260 16.88 45.37 24.94
N ASP A 261 16.32 45.19 26.13
CA ASP A 261 15.18 46.00 26.61
C ASP A 261 15.49 47.50 26.57
N ALA A 262 16.74 47.91 26.82
CA ALA A 262 17.17 49.30 26.78
C ALA A 262 17.12 49.89 25.36
N GLU A 263 17.55 49.11 24.36
CA GLU A 263 17.52 49.54 22.96
C GLU A 263 16.08 49.57 22.44
N ALA A 264 15.27 48.57 22.81
CA ALA A 264 13.86 48.51 22.46
C ALA A 264 13.06 49.67 23.09
N ALA A 265 13.34 49.99 24.36
CA ALA A 265 12.76 51.12 25.06
C ALA A 265 13.14 52.46 24.43
N ALA A 266 14.41 52.64 24.07
CA ALA A 266 14.90 53.83 23.37
C ALA A 266 14.20 54.03 22.02
N ARG A 267 14.06 52.96 21.21
CA ARG A 267 13.32 53.00 19.94
C ARG A 267 11.83 53.34 20.11
N ALA A 268 11.25 52.93 21.23
CA ALA A 268 9.87 53.24 21.58
C ALA A 268 9.68 54.59 22.31
N GLY A 269 10.77 55.33 22.56
CA GLY A 269 10.74 56.60 23.28
C GLY A 269 10.30 56.48 24.74
N ILE A 270 10.52 55.33 25.38
CA ILE A 270 10.14 55.09 26.78
C ILE A 270 11.33 54.57 27.60
N THR A 271 11.15 54.47 28.92
CA THR A 271 12.16 53.90 29.82
C THR A 271 12.14 52.37 29.82
N ASP A 272 13.28 51.75 30.14
CA ASP A 272 13.45 50.30 30.22
C ASP A 272 12.40 49.64 31.11
N GLY A 273 12.15 50.21 32.30
CA GLY A 273 11.14 49.71 33.22
C GLY A 273 9.71 49.83 32.66
N ALA A 274 9.42 50.86 31.86
CA ALA A 274 8.13 50.99 31.18
C ALA A 274 7.97 49.96 30.05
N TRP A 275 9.06 49.66 29.33
CA TRP A 275 9.10 48.62 28.30
C TRP A 275 8.87 47.22 28.86
N GLN A 276 9.56 46.86 29.95
CA GLN A 276 9.35 45.59 30.66
C GLN A 276 7.90 45.42 31.14
N ARG A 277 7.32 46.48 31.72
CA ARG A 277 5.91 46.49 32.13
C ARG A 277 4.95 46.37 30.96
N ARG A 278 5.26 46.98 29.81
CA ARG A 278 4.47 46.81 28.58
C ARG A 278 4.50 45.36 28.11
N ARG A 279 5.70 44.77 27.96
CA ARG A 279 5.85 43.36 27.55
C ARG A 279 5.12 42.40 28.49
N SER A 280 5.24 42.60 29.80
CA SER A 280 4.56 41.76 30.80
C SER A 280 3.03 41.83 30.65
N ARG A 281 2.47 43.04 30.48
CA ARG A 281 1.03 43.23 30.26
C ARG A 281 0.57 42.67 28.91
N ALA A 282 1.36 42.86 27.85
CA ALA A 282 1.09 42.31 26.52
C ALA A 282 1.01 40.79 26.57
N ARG A 283 1.97 40.13 27.23
CA ARG A 283 1.94 38.67 27.45
C ARG A 283 0.70 38.25 28.23
N ALA A 284 0.36 38.94 29.31
CA ALA A 284 -0.84 38.63 30.11
C ALA A 284 -2.14 38.76 29.27
N ARG A 285 -2.24 39.79 28.43
CA ARG A 285 -3.38 40.00 27.51
C ARG A 285 -3.47 38.90 26.47
N LEU A 286 -2.36 38.55 25.84
CA LEU A 286 -2.31 37.45 24.87
C LEU A 286 -2.69 36.11 25.51
N THR A 287 -2.18 35.83 26.71
CA THR A 287 -2.58 34.62 27.44
C THR A 287 -4.07 34.63 27.80
N ALA A 288 -4.64 35.79 28.12
CA ALA A 288 -6.06 35.92 28.42
C ALA A 288 -6.94 35.71 27.17
N SER A 289 -6.53 36.20 25.99
CA SER A 289 -7.28 36.01 24.74
C SER A 289 -7.26 34.57 24.23
N LEU A 290 -6.23 33.79 24.59
CA LEU A 290 -6.11 32.37 24.21
C LEU A 290 -6.81 31.42 25.16
N ARG A 291 -7.21 31.88 26.36
CA ARG A 291 -8.08 31.08 27.21
C ARG A 291 -9.44 31.05 26.53
N PRO A 292 -9.98 29.87 26.17
CA PRO A 292 -11.31 29.79 25.61
C PRO A 292 -12.29 30.49 26.54
N GLN A 293 -13.32 31.14 25.98
CA GLN A 293 -14.57 31.43 26.68
C GLN A 293 -15.18 30.09 27.13
N ALA A 294 -14.60 29.48 28.15
CA ALA A 294 -15.23 28.46 28.95
C ALA A 294 -16.19 29.21 29.88
N ALA A 295 -17.48 29.09 29.59
CA ALA A 295 -18.64 29.63 30.29
C ALA A 295 -19.02 31.10 30.00
N ALA A 296 -19.84 31.28 28.97
CA ALA A 296 -21.13 31.98 29.07
C ALA A 296 -22.10 31.37 28.04
#